data_AF-A0A498LZN3-F1
#
_entry.id   AF-A0A498LZN3-F1
#
_cell.length_a   1.000
_cell.length_b   1.000
_cell.length_c   1.000
_cell.angle_alpha   90.00
_cell.angle_beta   90.00
_cell.angle_gamma   90.00
#
_symmetry.space_group_name_H-M   'P 1'
#
loop_
_entity.id
_entity.type
_entity.pdbx_description
1 polymer ?
#
loop_
_entity_poly.entity_id
_entity_poly.type
_entity_poly.pdbx_seq_one_letter_code
_entity_poly.pdbx_strand_id
1 'polypeptide(L)'
;MATTLLGLLGVLICALAVSSEVLPQADFDVKGVAGKWYLIGFATNAEWFIARKANMKMGVAMLTPTDEGDLEMAYSSLNPDGTCWRMNHLAQKTDVPGKFTFQSERRTPDLSQDVLDKFTEFSLEQGILSENIAILPKNDECP
;
A
#
# COMPACT_ATOMS: atom_id res chain seq x y z
N MET A 1 -15.04 -23.91 39.36
CA MET A 1 -14.73 -24.79 38.22
C MET A 1 -15.57 -24.48 36.98
N ALA A 2 -16.90 -24.34 37.08
CA ALA A 2 -17.72 -23.99 35.91
C ALA A 2 -17.48 -22.57 35.35
N THR A 3 -17.32 -21.57 36.23
CA THR A 3 -17.06 -20.16 35.86
C THR A 3 -15.71 -19.93 35.18
N THR A 4 -14.68 -20.65 35.60
CA THR A 4 -13.35 -20.62 34.96
C THR A 4 -13.35 -21.25 33.58
N LEU A 5 -14.13 -22.32 33.37
CA LEU A 5 -14.27 -23.00 32.08
C LEU A 5 -15.03 -22.15 31.06
N LEU A 6 -16.10 -21.48 31.49
CA LEU A 6 -16.86 -20.52 30.67
C LEU A 6 -16.01 -19.30 30.26
N GLY A 7 -15.17 -18.78 31.16
CA GLY A 7 -14.23 -17.70 30.85
C GLY A 7 -13.17 -18.12 29.81
N LEU A 8 -12.60 -19.32 29.96
CA LEU A 8 -11.64 -19.89 29.00
C LEU A 8 -12.27 -20.13 27.62
N LEU A 9 -13.51 -20.65 27.56
CA LEU A 9 -14.24 -20.80 26.30
C LEU A 9 -14.52 -19.44 25.64
N GLY A 10 -14.91 -18.43 26.41
CA GLY A 10 -15.16 -17.08 25.90
C GLY A 10 -13.91 -16.44 25.28
N VAL A 11 -12.75 -16.58 25.92
CA VAL A 11 -11.47 -16.08 25.37
C VAL A 11 -11.07 -16.82 24.09
N LEU A 12 -11.26 -18.15 24.04
CA LEU A 12 -10.95 -18.95 22.85
C LEU A 12 -11.85 -18.58 21.66
N ILE A 13 -13.14 -18.36 21.88
CA ILE A 13 -14.08 -17.91 20.84
C ILE A 13 -13.72 -16.51 20.34
N CYS A 14 -13.35 -15.58 21.23
CA CYS A 14 -12.88 -14.25 20.83
C CYS A 14 -11.57 -14.32 20.02
N ALA A 15 -10.64 -15.20 20.38
CA ALA A 15 -9.39 -15.39 19.64
C ALA A 15 -9.62 -15.99 18.24
N LEU A 16 -10.61 -16.88 18.09
CA LEU A 16 -10.97 -17.49 16.80
C LEU A 16 -11.86 -16.57 15.94
N ALA A 17 -12.61 -15.64 16.54
CA ALA A 17 -13.48 -14.71 15.83
C ALA A 17 -12.74 -13.52 15.22
N VAL A 18 -11.47 -13.28 15.58
CA VAL A 18 -10.61 -12.29 14.91
C VAL A 18 -9.99 -12.93 13.68
N SER A 19 -10.82 -13.29 12.70
CA SER A 19 -10.36 -13.45 11.33
C SER A 19 -10.58 -12.13 10.60
N SER A 20 -9.50 -11.44 10.25
CA SER A 20 -9.54 -10.21 9.44
C SER A 20 -9.61 -10.51 7.93
N GLU A 21 -9.87 -11.78 7.57
CA GLU A 21 -9.82 -12.23 6.20
C GLU A 21 -11.06 -11.75 5.43
N VAL A 22 -10.84 -10.80 4.53
CA VAL A 22 -11.87 -10.28 3.62
C VAL A 22 -11.98 -11.23 2.43
N LEU A 23 -13.17 -11.81 2.25
CA LEU A 23 -13.44 -12.67 1.10
C LEU A 23 -13.56 -11.84 -0.18
N PRO A 24 -12.92 -12.25 -1.29
CA PRO A 24 -13.12 -11.62 -2.59
C PRO A 24 -14.56 -11.72 -3.07
N GLN A 25 -14.93 -10.83 -4.01
CA GLN A 25 -16.21 -10.87 -4.71
C GLN A 25 -16.39 -12.25 -5.39
N ALA A 26 -17.57 -12.85 -5.23
CA ALA A 26 -17.90 -14.10 -5.91
C ALA A 26 -17.84 -13.93 -7.43
N ASP A 27 -17.33 -14.95 -8.13
CA ASP A 27 -17.20 -14.97 -9.59
C ASP A 27 -16.44 -13.77 -10.16
N PHE A 28 -15.40 -13.31 -9.43
CA PHE A 28 -14.61 -12.15 -9.82
C PHE A 28 -14.01 -12.31 -11.22
N ASP A 29 -14.42 -11.43 -12.14
CA ASP A 29 -13.81 -11.25 -13.45
C ASP A 29 -12.94 -9.98 -13.44
N VAL A 30 -11.62 -10.15 -13.57
CA VAL A 30 -10.68 -9.04 -13.62
C VAL A 30 -10.98 -8.10 -14.79
N LYS A 31 -11.51 -8.60 -15.92
CA LYS A 31 -11.86 -7.75 -17.07
C LYS A 31 -13.03 -6.81 -16.74
N GLY A 32 -13.93 -7.25 -15.87
CA GLY A 32 -15.08 -6.47 -15.42
C GLY A 32 -14.72 -5.22 -14.61
N VAL A 33 -13.50 -5.13 -14.07
CA VAL A 33 -13.06 -3.96 -13.28
C VAL A 33 -12.42 -2.87 -14.13
N ALA A 34 -12.17 -3.14 -15.42
CA ALA A 34 -11.43 -2.25 -16.30
C ALA A 34 -12.12 -0.88 -16.43
N GLY A 35 -11.32 0.18 -16.43
CA GLY A 35 -11.77 1.53 -16.73
C GLY A 35 -11.56 2.54 -15.60
N LYS A 36 -12.34 3.62 -15.66
CA LYS A 36 -12.18 4.79 -14.81
C LYS A 36 -13.02 4.67 -13.54
N TRP A 37 -12.36 4.80 -12.39
CA TRP A 37 -12.96 4.79 -11.07
C TRP A 37 -12.72 6.11 -10.35
N TYR A 38 -13.72 6.56 -9.59
CA TYR A 38 -13.63 7.75 -8.75
C TYR A 38 -13.46 7.33 -7.29
N LEU A 39 -12.41 7.81 -6.64
CA LEU A 39 -12.16 7.53 -5.24
C LEU A 39 -12.98 8.48 -4.38
N ILE A 40 -14.16 8.02 -3.98
CA ILE A 40 -15.13 8.79 -3.19
C ILE A 40 -14.84 8.79 -1.68
N GLY A 41 -14.02 7.86 -1.18
CA GLY A 41 -13.71 7.76 0.24
C GLY A 41 -12.58 6.79 0.55
N PHE A 42 -11.95 6.99 1.72
CA PHE A 42 -10.92 6.12 2.27
C PHE A 42 -11.24 5.79 3.73
N ALA A 43 -10.94 4.57 4.16
CA ALA A 43 -10.96 4.15 5.54
C ALA A 43 -9.63 3.45 5.86
N THR A 44 -8.89 3.95 6.84
CA THR A 44 -7.58 3.41 7.24
C THR A 44 -7.32 3.73 8.71
N ASN A 45 -6.56 2.86 9.38
CA ASN A 45 -6.04 3.08 10.73
C ASN A 45 -4.69 3.84 10.73
N ALA A 46 -4.20 4.26 9.57
CA ALA A 46 -2.92 4.95 9.46
C ALA A 46 -3.01 6.39 9.98
N GLU A 47 -2.20 6.73 10.98
CA GLU A 47 -2.24 8.05 11.64
C GLU A 47 -1.97 9.22 10.67
N TRP A 48 -1.08 9.03 9.69
CA TRP A 48 -0.75 10.05 8.70
C TRP A 48 -2.00 10.52 7.91
N PHE A 49 -2.99 9.64 7.73
CA PHE A 49 -4.23 9.98 7.03
C PHE A 49 -5.11 10.92 7.87
N ILE A 50 -5.14 10.75 9.20
CA ILE A 50 -5.94 11.60 10.10
C ILE A 50 -5.50 13.06 9.97
N ALA A 51 -4.20 13.30 9.88
CA ALA A 51 -3.64 14.65 9.72
C ALA A 51 -3.92 15.29 8.35
N ARG A 52 -4.24 14.50 7.31
CA ARG A 52 -4.31 14.98 5.91
C ARG A 52 -5.71 14.93 5.30
N LYS A 53 -6.62 14.09 5.82
CA LYS A 53 -7.92 13.80 5.22
C LYS A 53 -8.78 15.03 4.90
N ALA A 54 -8.68 16.10 5.71
CA ALA A 54 -9.44 17.33 5.52
C ALA A 54 -9.11 18.06 4.20
N ASN A 55 -7.87 17.89 3.70
CA ASN A 55 -7.39 18.55 2.50
C ASN A 55 -7.37 17.62 1.27
N MET A 56 -7.73 16.34 1.44
CA MET A 56 -7.79 15.38 0.34
C MET A 56 -8.98 15.69 -0.58
N LYS A 57 -8.75 15.58 -1.88
CA LYS A 57 -9.78 15.70 -2.93
C LYS A 57 -10.03 14.35 -3.57
N MET A 58 -11.18 14.21 -4.21
CA MET A 58 -11.51 13.03 -5.01
C MET A 58 -10.40 12.77 -6.02
N GLY A 59 -9.87 11.56 -5.99
CA GLY A 59 -8.91 11.08 -6.97
C GLY A 59 -9.58 10.24 -8.06
N VAL A 60 -8.85 9.97 -9.12
CA VAL A 60 -9.25 9.09 -10.20
C VAL A 60 -8.25 7.95 -10.29
N ALA A 61 -8.76 6.71 -10.33
CA ALA A 61 -7.97 5.53 -10.67
C ALA A 61 -8.39 5.03 -12.06
N MET A 62 -7.41 4.72 -12.89
CA MET A 62 -7.59 3.91 -14.08
C MET A 62 -7.11 2.50 -13.76
N LEU A 63 -8.00 1.53 -13.90
CA LEU A 63 -7.71 0.11 -13.72
C LEU A 63 -7.59 -0.55 -15.09
N THR A 64 -6.45 -1.19 -15.35
CA THR A 64 -6.15 -1.84 -16.62
C THR A 64 -5.70 -3.27 -16.35
N PRO A 65 -6.57 -4.28 -16.57
CA PRO A 65 -6.18 -5.69 -16.50
C PRO A 65 -5.10 -6.01 -17.54
N THR A 66 -4.09 -6.77 -17.14
CA THR A 66 -3.05 -7.25 -18.05
C THR A 66 -3.42 -8.61 -18.65
N ASP A 67 -2.76 -9.00 -19.74
CA ASP A 67 -2.94 -10.32 -20.36
C ASP A 67 -2.50 -11.46 -19.43
N GLU A 68 -1.59 -11.17 -18.50
CA GLU A 68 -1.08 -12.12 -17.49
C GLU A 68 -2.04 -12.30 -16.32
N GLY A 69 -3.06 -11.44 -16.21
CA GLY A 69 -4.08 -11.46 -15.16
C GLY A 69 -3.77 -10.54 -13.97
N ASP A 70 -2.69 -9.77 -14.05
CA ASP A 70 -2.36 -8.70 -13.10
C ASP A 70 -3.24 -7.47 -13.35
N LEU A 71 -3.14 -6.48 -12.47
CA LEU A 71 -3.90 -5.24 -12.55
C LEU A 71 -2.99 -4.02 -12.46
N GLU A 72 -2.84 -3.29 -13.57
CA GLU A 72 -2.23 -1.96 -13.53
C GLU A 72 -3.22 -0.94 -12.95
N MET A 73 -2.73 -0.14 -12.02
CA MET A 73 -3.51 0.86 -11.29
C MET A 73 -2.82 2.21 -11.41
N ALA A 74 -3.34 3.09 -12.27
CA ALA A 74 -2.86 4.46 -12.39
C ALA A 74 -3.77 5.41 -11.61
N TYR A 75 -3.26 5.99 -10.53
CA TYR A 75 -3.97 6.91 -9.66
C TYR A 75 -3.53 8.37 -9.90
N SER A 76 -4.47 9.30 -9.81
CA SER A 76 -4.20 10.72 -9.84
C SER A 76 -5.11 11.52 -8.92
N SER A 77 -4.57 12.61 -8.35
CA SER A 77 -5.33 13.57 -7.55
C SER A 77 -4.78 14.99 -7.67
N LEU A 78 -5.62 15.98 -7.43
CA LEU A 78 -5.18 17.37 -7.36
C LEU A 78 -4.59 17.70 -5.99
N ASN A 79 -3.42 18.33 -6.00
CA ASN A 79 -2.81 18.94 -4.83
C ASN A 79 -3.51 20.29 -4.50
N PRO A 80 -3.34 20.82 -3.28
CA PRO A 80 -3.89 22.12 -2.89
C PRO A 80 -3.42 23.28 -3.78
N ASP A 81 -2.22 23.19 -4.35
CA ASP A 81 -1.62 24.19 -5.25
C ASP A 81 -2.13 24.08 -6.71
N GLY A 82 -3.04 23.14 -6.99
CA GLY A 82 -3.59 22.88 -8.33
C GLY A 82 -2.73 21.96 -9.19
N THR A 83 -1.55 21.53 -8.74
CA THR A 83 -0.74 20.54 -9.46
C THR A 83 -1.36 19.14 -9.37
N CYS A 84 -1.05 18.28 -10.34
CA CYS A 84 -1.58 16.91 -10.37
C CYS A 84 -0.54 15.94 -9.80
N TRP A 85 -0.89 15.31 -8.68
CA TRP A 85 -0.16 14.15 -8.17
C TRP A 85 -0.58 12.89 -8.90
N ARG A 86 0.38 12.03 -9.22
CA ARG A 86 0.16 10.75 -9.91
C ARG A 86 0.96 9.64 -9.25
N MET A 87 0.42 8.43 -9.29
CA MET A 87 1.06 7.22 -8.81
C MET A 87 0.59 6.03 -9.62
N ASN A 88 1.51 5.18 -10.05
CA ASN A 88 1.19 3.95 -10.76
C ASN A 88 1.64 2.76 -9.92
N HIS A 89 0.81 1.72 -9.87
CA HIS A 89 1.11 0.46 -9.22
C HIS A 89 0.75 -0.70 -10.12
N LEU A 90 1.54 -1.77 -10.04
CA LEU A 90 1.17 -3.07 -10.54
C LEU A 90 0.73 -3.94 -9.37
N ALA A 91 -0.55 -4.33 -9.38
CA ALA A 91 -1.11 -5.31 -8.46
C ALA A 91 -0.97 -6.69 -9.10
N GLN A 92 -0.10 -7.51 -8.54
CA GLN A 92 0.16 -8.87 -8.97
C GLN A 92 -0.98 -9.78 -8.53
N LYS A 93 -1.44 -10.65 -9.43
CA LYS A 93 -2.46 -11.64 -9.11
C LYS A 93 -1.94 -12.64 -8.09
N THR A 94 -2.87 -13.26 -7.39
CA THR A 94 -2.60 -14.44 -6.56
C THR A 94 -3.35 -15.65 -7.11
N ASP A 95 -3.16 -16.81 -6.51
CA ASP A 95 -3.95 -18.01 -6.85
C ASP A 95 -5.44 -17.87 -6.49
N VAL A 96 -5.81 -16.82 -5.74
CA VAL A 96 -7.20 -16.53 -5.34
C VAL A 96 -7.75 -15.40 -6.22
N PRO A 97 -8.79 -15.64 -7.05
CA PRO A 97 -9.42 -14.61 -7.86
C PRO A 97 -9.93 -13.43 -7.02
N GLY A 98 -9.70 -12.20 -7.50
CA GLY A 98 -10.08 -10.98 -6.79
C GLY A 98 -9.16 -10.60 -5.63
N LYS A 99 -8.12 -11.39 -5.35
CA LYS A 99 -7.05 -11.06 -4.40
C LYS A 99 -5.77 -10.77 -5.16
N PHE A 100 -5.24 -9.57 -4.93
CA PHE A 100 -3.99 -9.10 -5.51
C PHE A 100 -3.01 -8.69 -4.41
N THR A 101 -1.73 -8.74 -4.73
CA THR A 101 -0.65 -8.22 -3.90
C THR A 101 0.08 -7.12 -4.67
N PHE A 102 0.32 -5.99 -4.03
CA PHE A 102 1.16 -4.93 -4.59
C PHE A 102 2.33 -4.68 -3.64
N GLN A 103 3.53 -4.52 -4.20
CA GLN A 103 4.68 -4.11 -3.41
C GLN A 103 4.82 -2.58 -3.47
N SER A 104 4.99 -1.97 -2.30
CA SER A 104 5.29 -0.54 -2.21
C SER A 104 6.76 -0.34 -2.50
N GLU A 105 7.10 0.22 -3.67
CA GLU A 105 8.49 0.55 -4.09
C GLU A 105 9.26 1.39 -3.05
N ARG A 106 8.56 2.11 -2.17
CA ARG A 106 9.17 2.92 -1.10
C ARG A 106 9.54 2.16 0.18
N ARG A 107 9.20 0.88 0.30
CA ARG A 107 9.47 0.07 1.50
C ARG A 107 10.15 -1.26 1.17
N THR A 108 10.92 -1.27 0.10
CA THR A 108 11.74 -2.42 -0.28
C THR A 108 13.21 -2.04 -0.08
N PRO A 109 14.09 -3.03 0.19
CA PRO A 109 15.54 -2.80 0.17
C PRO A 109 16.05 -2.43 -1.24
N ASP A 110 15.24 -2.64 -2.28
CA ASP A 110 15.44 -2.13 -3.63
C ASP A 110 14.86 -0.72 -3.80
N LEU A 111 15.76 0.27 -3.80
CA LEU A 111 15.45 1.68 -4.05
C LEU A 111 15.89 2.06 -5.46
N SER A 112 15.08 2.84 -6.18
CA SER A 112 15.47 3.37 -7.49
C SER A 112 16.65 4.34 -7.38
N GLN A 113 17.50 4.41 -8.41
CA GLN A 113 18.64 5.34 -8.44
C GLN A 113 18.23 6.80 -8.18
N ASP A 114 17.09 7.26 -8.71
CA ASP A 114 16.54 8.61 -8.46
C ASP A 114 16.34 8.94 -6.97
N VAL A 115 15.99 7.94 -6.15
CA VAL A 115 15.81 8.12 -4.71
C VAL A 115 17.15 8.23 -4.00
N LEU A 116 18.13 7.42 -4.42
CA LEU A 116 19.49 7.48 -3.90
C LEU A 116 20.15 8.82 -4.24
N ASP A 117 19.99 9.29 -5.48
CA ASP A 117 20.53 10.56 -5.96
C ASP A 117 19.95 11.74 -5.16
N LYS A 118 18.62 11.76 -4.96
CA LYS A 118 17.96 12.78 -4.13
C LYS A 118 18.40 12.76 -2.67
N PHE A 119 18.63 11.57 -2.10
CA PHE A 119 19.16 11.43 -0.74
C PHE A 119 20.58 12.03 -0.64
N THR A 120 21.44 11.75 -1.62
CA THR A 120 22.79 12.30 -1.68
C THR A 120 22.77 13.81 -1.87
N GLU A 121 21.98 14.33 -2.81
CA GLU A 121 21.82 15.77 -3.07
C GLU A 121 21.36 16.51 -1.80
N PHE A 122 20.30 16.05 -1.16
CA PHE A 122 19.79 16.63 0.07
C PHE A 122 20.84 16.64 1.20
N SER A 123 21.60 15.55 1.35
CA SER A 123 22.66 15.46 2.37
C SER A 123 23.77 16.49 2.13
N LEU A 124 24.19 16.67 0.87
CA LEU A 124 25.17 17.68 0.49
C LEU A 124 24.65 19.11 0.75
N GLU A 125 23.37 19.38 0.45
CA GLU A 125 22.73 20.68 0.73
C GLU A 125 22.70 21.01 2.24
N GLN A 126 22.58 20.00 3.09
CA GLN A 126 22.66 20.17 4.56
C GLN A 126 24.10 20.28 5.08
N GLY A 127 25.10 20.30 4.20
CA GLY A 127 26.51 20.45 4.56
C GLY A 127 27.18 19.15 5.00
N ILE A 128 26.57 17.99 4.76
CA ILE A 128 27.23 16.70 4.98
C ILE A 128 28.24 16.49 3.84
N LEU A 129 29.50 16.24 4.20
CA LEU A 129 30.55 15.97 3.22
C LEU A 129 30.30 14.62 2.53
N SER A 130 30.62 14.53 1.24
CA SER A 130 30.36 13.34 0.41
C SER A 130 30.93 12.03 1.00
N GLU A 131 32.11 12.10 1.61
CA GLU A 131 32.79 10.98 2.24
C GLU A 131 32.09 10.45 3.51
N ASN A 132 31.18 11.25 4.07
CA ASN A 132 30.37 10.88 5.23
C ASN A 132 28.99 10.34 4.84
N ILE A 133 28.69 10.21 3.53
CA ILE A 133 27.44 9.65 3.02
C ILE A 133 27.70 8.20 2.60
N ALA A 134 26.99 7.25 3.22
CA ALA A 134 27.09 5.83 2.90
C ALA A 134 25.72 5.29 2.46
N ILE A 135 25.70 4.60 1.31
CA ILE A 135 24.58 3.76 0.90
C ILE A 135 24.90 2.33 1.33
N LEU A 136 24.08 1.78 2.22
CA LEU A 136 24.31 0.45 2.78
C LEU A 136 23.95 -0.63 1.74
N PRO A 137 24.77 -1.70 1.60
CA PRO A 137 24.42 -2.83 0.75
C PRO A 137 23.24 -3.62 1.32
N LYS A 138 22.50 -4.30 0.44
CA LYS A 138 21.36 -5.15 0.82
C LYS A 138 21.86 -6.36 1.62
N ASN A 139 21.15 -6.71 2.69
CA ASN A 139 21.34 -7.91 3.49
C ASN A 139 20.00 -8.62 3.70
N ASP A 140 20.06 -9.92 4.01
CA ASP A 140 18.89 -10.65 4.48
C ASP A 140 18.41 -10.11 5.84
N GLU A 141 17.11 -10.21 6.11
CA GLU A 141 16.53 -9.78 7.38
C GLU A 141 17.01 -10.70 8.52
N CYS A 142 17.41 -10.11 9.66
CA CYS A 142 17.70 -10.88 10.86
C CYS A 142 16.43 -11.58 11.35
N PRO A 143 16.49 -12.86 11.74
CA PRO A 143 15.33 -13.61 12.24
C PRO A 143 14.81 -13.08 13.58
#